data_AF-A0A8T5QZP9-F1
#
_entry.id   AF-A0A8T5QZP9-F1
#
_cell.length_a   1.000
_cell.length_b   1.000
_cell.length_c   1.000
_cell.angle_alpha   90.00
_cell.angle_beta   90.00
_cell.angle_gamma   90.00
#
_symmetry.space_group_name_H-M   'P 1'
#
loop_
_entity.id
_entity.type
_entity.pdbx_description
1 polymer ?
#
loop_
_entity_poly.entity_id
_entity_poly.type
_entity_poly.pdbx_seq_one_letter_code
_entity_poly.pdbx_strand_id
1 'polypeptide(L)' 'MKKFIHKSNERGSSNLGWLKSKFSFSFANYYNPKRMGFGKLRVLNDDIISPDEGFDTHHHDNMEIITIPLEGE' A
#
# COMPACT_ATOMS: atom_id res chain seq x y z
N MET A 1 2.80 -8.15 26.32
CA MET A 1 2.27 -8.45 24.96
C MET A 1 3.42 -8.70 24.00
N LYS A 2 3.31 -9.72 23.15
CA LYS A 2 4.28 -10.01 22.09
C LYS A 2 4.15 -8.93 21.00
N LYS A 3 5.25 -8.30 20.62
CA LYS A 3 5.31 -7.30 19.54
C LYS A 3 5.89 -7.94 18.29
N PHE A 4 5.36 -7.58 17.13
CA PHE A 4 5.93 -7.92 15.83
C PHE A 4 6.38 -6.63 15.17
N ILE A 5 7.60 -6.62 14.64
CA ILE A 5 8.15 -5.49 13.89
C ILE A 5 8.23 -5.92 12.43
N HIS A 6 7.66 -5.11 11.55
CA HIS A 6 7.78 -5.26 10.11
C HIS A 6 8.60 -4.08 9.61
N LYS A 7 9.84 -4.34 9.21
CA LYS A 7 10.76 -3.28 8.79
C LYS A 7 10.43 -2.82 7.37
N SER A 8 10.74 -1.56 7.06
CA SER A 8 10.45 -0.96 5.74
C SER A 8 11.02 -1.77 4.57
N ASN A 9 12.22 -2.32 4.72
CA ASN A 9 12.90 -3.12 3.70
C ASN A 9 12.33 -4.54 3.54
N GLU A 10 11.41 -4.97 4.40
CA GLU A 10 10.73 -6.26 4.31
C GLU A 10 9.32 -6.13 3.71
N ARG A 11 8.89 -4.92 3.34
CA ARG A 11 7.58 -4.70 2.70
C ARG A 11 7.56 -5.30 1.30
N GLY A 12 6.38 -5.68 0.85
CA GLY A 12 6.16 -5.96 -0.57
C GLY A 12 6.46 -4.72 -1.40
N SER A 13 6.78 -4.89 -2.68
CA SER A 13 7.03 -3.76 -3.55
C SER A 13 6.59 -4.00 -4.98
N SER A 14 6.14 -2.93 -5.62
CA SER A 14 5.92 -2.87 -7.06
C SER A 14 6.61 -1.63 -7.63
N ASN A 15 7.03 -1.72 -8.88
CA ASN A 15 7.52 -0.58 -9.65
C ASN A 15 6.99 -0.70 -11.08
N LEU A 16 6.04 0.16 -11.42
CA LEU A 16 5.42 0.25 -12.75
C LEU A 16 6.02 1.37 -13.60
N GLY A 17 7.19 1.88 -13.23
CA GLY A 17 7.79 3.07 -13.85
C GLY A 17 7.24 4.34 -13.20
N TRP A 18 5.97 4.66 -13.47
CA TRP A 18 5.29 5.85 -12.96
C TRP A 18 4.80 5.72 -11.51
N LEU A 19 4.53 4.50 -11.05
CA LEU A 19 4.12 4.20 -9.68
C LEU A 19 5.15 3.29 -9.00
N LYS A 20 5.70 3.75 -7.88
CA LYS A 20 6.53 2.96 -6.98
C LYS A 20 5.80 2.77 -5.66
N SER A 21 5.47 1.53 -5.34
CA SER A 21 4.66 1.20 -4.17
C SER A 21 5.42 0.31 -3.19
N LYS A 22 5.18 0.52 -1.90
CA LYS A 22 5.56 -0.39 -0.81
C LYS A 22 4.34 -0.87 -0.04
N PHE A 23 4.16 -2.19 0.03
CA PHE A 23 2.99 -2.84 0.62
C PHE A 23 3.30 -3.40 2.01
N SER A 24 2.66 -2.87 3.04
CA SER A 24 2.82 -3.40 4.41
C SER A 24 2.08 -4.72 4.62
N PHE A 25 0.92 -4.87 3.96
CA PHE A 25 0.10 -6.08 3.93
C PHE A 25 -0.03 -6.61 2.50
N SER A 26 -0.57 -7.82 2.35
CA SER A 26 -0.81 -8.45 1.05
C SER A 26 -1.76 -7.60 0.20
N PHE A 27 -1.33 -7.23 -0.99
CA PHE A 27 -2.06 -6.35 -1.90
C PHE A 27 -1.54 -6.52 -3.34
N ALA A 28 -2.43 -6.36 -4.32
CA ALA A 28 -2.16 -6.64 -5.73
C ALA A 28 -1.48 -8.02 -5.91
N ASN A 29 -0.33 -8.07 -6.59
CA ASN A 29 0.42 -9.30 -6.82
C ASN A 29 1.34 -9.70 -5.64
N TYR A 30 1.47 -8.87 -4.60
CA TYR A 30 2.26 -9.20 -3.42
C TYR A 30 1.42 -9.99 -2.41
N TYR A 31 1.86 -11.22 -2.10
CA TYR A 31 1.17 -12.11 -1.18
C TYR A 31 2.08 -12.57 -0.04
N ASN A 32 1.61 -12.40 1.20
CA ASN A 32 2.23 -12.93 2.40
C ASN A 32 1.13 -13.34 3.42
N PRO A 33 0.93 -14.65 3.66
CA PRO A 33 -0.18 -15.12 4.51
C PRO A 33 -0.05 -14.67 5.97
N LYS A 34 1.13 -14.22 6.41
CA LYS A 34 1.36 -13.67 7.75
C LYS A 34 1.11 -12.18 7.85
N ARG A 35 0.85 -11.49 6.72
CA ARG A 35 0.63 -10.04 6.64
C ARG A 35 -0.64 -9.77 5.83
N MET A 36 -1.78 -10.26 6.30
CA MET A 36 -3.09 -10.05 5.64
C MET A 36 -3.85 -8.81 6.14
N GLY A 37 -3.38 -8.18 7.22
CA GLY A 37 -4.00 -7.01 7.86
C GLY A 37 -3.72 -6.97 9.36
N PHE A 38 -4.18 -5.91 10.02
CA PHE A 38 -4.11 -5.75 11.48
C PHE A 38 -5.42 -5.14 12.02
N GLY A 39 -6.22 -5.95 12.72
CA GLY A 39 -7.57 -5.55 13.12
C GLY A 39 -8.43 -5.22 11.89
N LYS A 40 -8.95 -3.99 11.82
CA LYS A 40 -9.71 -3.51 10.65
C LYS A 40 -8.83 -3.02 9.50
N LEU A 41 -7.56 -2.69 9.74
CA LEU A 41 -6.64 -2.19 8.72
C LEU A 41 -6.27 -3.32 7.76
N ARG A 42 -6.67 -3.20 6.49
CA ARG A 42 -6.46 -4.23 5.46
C ARG A 42 -5.28 -3.93 4.54
N VAL A 43 -5.16 -2.68 4.10
CA VAL A 43 -4.14 -2.22 3.17
C VAL A 43 -3.46 -0.99 3.76
N LEU A 44 -2.13 -0.94 3.64
CA LEU A 44 -1.32 0.23 3.98
C LEU A 44 -0.17 0.29 2.98
N ASN A 45 -0.35 1.16 2.00
CA ASN A 45 0.59 1.39 0.93
C ASN A 45 1.32 2.72 1.15
N ASP A 46 2.51 2.80 0.58
CA ASP A 46 3.39 3.95 0.60
C ASP A 46 3.85 4.10 -0.85
N ASP A 47 3.25 5.09 -1.51
CA ASP A 47 3.20 5.22 -2.95
C ASP A 47 3.89 6.52 -3.36
N ILE A 48 4.81 6.41 -4.31
CA ILE A 48 5.43 7.54 -5.01
C ILE A 48 4.92 7.50 -6.43
N ILE A 49 4.24 8.58 -6.84
CA ILE A 49 3.64 8.76 -8.16
C ILE A 49 4.49 9.77 -8.92
N SER A 50 4.80 9.47 -10.18
CA SER A 50 5.50 10.38 -11.08
C SER A 50 4.66 11.63 -11.40
N PRO A 51 5.30 12.75 -11.77
CA PRO A 51 4.57 13.95 -12.20
C PRO A 51 3.60 13.66 -13.34
N ASP A 52 2.44 14.31 -13.32
CA ASP A 52 1.36 14.22 -14.33
C ASP A 52 0.77 12.81 -14.54
N GLU A 53 1.09 11.86 -13.67
CA GLU A 53 0.59 10.49 -13.71
C GLU A 53 -0.43 10.23 -12.60
N GLY A 54 -1.25 9.20 -12.77
CA GLY A 54 -2.29 8.87 -11.82
C GLY A 54 -2.98 7.56 -12.11
N PHE A 55 -3.90 7.20 -11.24
CA PHE A 55 -4.72 6.01 -11.44
C PHE A 55 -5.89 6.32 -12.36
N ASP A 56 -6.12 5.45 -13.35
CA ASP A 56 -7.36 5.45 -14.12
C ASP A 56 -8.58 5.32 -13.19
N THR A 57 -9.74 5.73 -13.69
CA THR A 57 -11.00 5.53 -12.96
C THR A 57 -11.22 4.04 -12.68
N HIS A 58 -11.41 3.69 -11.41
CA HIS A 58 -11.64 2.32 -10.96
C HIS A 58 -12.65 2.27 -9.80
N HIS A 59 -13.21 1.10 -9.56
CA HIS A 59 -14.26 0.89 -8.57
C HIS A 59 -13.72 0.40 -7.23
N HIS A 60 -14.30 0.90 -6.14
CA HIS A 60 -14.22 0.34 -4.81
C HIS A 60 -15.62 -0.01 -4.31
N ASP A 61 -15.72 -1.05 -3.49
CA ASP A 61 -16.96 -1.44 -2.83
C ASP A 61 -16.69 -1.76 -1.36
N ASN A 62 -17.59 -1.32 -0.47
CA ASN A 62 -17.58 -1.61 0.97
C ASN A 62 -16.22 -1.39 1.69
N MET A 63 -15.52 -0.30 1.37
CA MET A 63 -14.23 0.05 1.99
C MET A 63 -14.13 1.55 2.29
N GLU A 64 -13.57 1.89 3.44
CA GLU A 64 -13.13 3.26 3.73
C GLU A 64 -11.68 3.42 3.25
N ILE A 65 -11.46 4.39 2.36
CA ILE A 65 -10.14 4.69 1.79
C ILE A 65 -9.66 6.03 2.31
N ILE A 66 -8.47 6.06 2.88
CA ILE A 66 -7.85 7.27 3.45
C ILE A 66 -6.52 7.48 2.73
N THR A 67 -6.38 8.67 2.13
CA THR A 67 -5.13 9.12 1.50
C THR A 67 -4.51 10.22 2.36
N ILE A 68 -3.22 10.09 2.68
CA ILE A 68 -2.46 11.08 3.43
C ILE A 68 -1.30 11.54 2.56
N PRO A 69 -1.40 12.68 1.86
CA PRO A 69 -0.29 13.23 1.09
C PRO A 69 0.87 13.59 2.04
N LEU A 70 2.07 13.16 1.69
CA LEU A 70 3.30 13.51 2.43
C LEU A 70 4.10 14.61 1.73
N GLU A 71 4.04 14.66 0.41
CA GLU A 71 4.73 15.62 -0.46
C GLU A 71 3.99 15.71 -1.80
N GLY A 72 4.06 16.86 -2.48
CA GLY A 72 3.35 17.12 -3.75
C GLY A 72 1.90 17.57 -3.56
N GLU A 73 1.18 17.66 -4.68
CA GLU A 73 -0.26 17.99 -4.76
C GLU A 73 -0.93 17.17 -5.86
#